data_AF-A0A976BD25-F1
#
_entry.id   AF-A0A976BD25-F1
#
_cell.length_a   1.000
_cell.length_b   1.000
_cell.length_c   1.000
_cell.angle_alpha   90.00
_cell.angle_beta   90.00
_cell.angle_gamma   90.00
#
_symmetry.space_group_name_H-M   'P 1'
#
loop_
_entity.id
_entity.type
_entity.pdbx_description
1 polymer ?
#
loop_
_entity_poly.entity_id
_entity_poly.type
_entity_poly.pdbx_seq_one_letter_code
_entity_poly.pdbx_strand_id
1 'polypeptide(L)'
;MKRVAEFLRFFFVGPEMLVVVIGVLLRATFSDQVSHLISGIRISDDQLKWVIAVPAALFVWSLTAGRKLLFPEKDKEGILQQWPDYWRLRLGFHVALLWGFIFLSISMAAWAGDWKNPSVTDAILLAVSITGSGLCALSIYNAQTQAEEAVSRYKARR
;
A
#
# COMPACT_ATOMS: atom_id res chain seq x y z
N MET A 1 -13.59 4.09 -22.27
CA MET A 1 -14.39 3.30 -21.29
C MET A 1 -13.64 2.09 -20.73
N LYS A 2 -13.03 1.20 -21.53
CA LYS A 2 -12.31 0.00 -21.03
C LYS A 2 -11.21 0.29 -19.99
N ARG A 3 -10.41 1.34 -20.18
CA ARG A 3 -9.32 1.73 -19.24
C ARG A 3 -9.84 2.19 -17.88
N VAL A 4 -10.99 2.89 -17.84
CA VAL A 4 -11.61 3.36 -16.60
C VAL A 4 -12.22 2.19 -15.84
N ALA A 5 -12.88 1.25 -16.54
CA ALA A 5 -13.42 0.04 -15.93
C ALA A 5 -12.31 -0.84 -15.33
N GLU A 6 -11.17 -0.99 -16.01
CA GLU A 6 -10.02 -1.71 -15.46
C GLU A 6 -9.40 -0.98 -14.27
N PHE A 7 -9.29 0.35 -14.31
CA PHE A 7 -8.84 1.14 -13.15
C PHE A 7 -9.75 0.92 -11.94
N LEU A 8 -11.07 1.03 -12.11
CA LEU A 8 -12.05 0.74 -11.06
C LEU A 8 -11.92 -0.70 -10.54
N ARG A 9 -11.72 -1.67 -11.44
CA ARG A 9 -11.53 -3.07 -11.03
C ARG A 9 -10.27 -3.25 -10.18
N PHE A 10 -9.14 -2.69 -10.59
CA PHE A 10 -7.91 -2.73 -9.79
C PHE A 10 -8.07 -2.00 -8.46
N PHE A 11 -8.82 -0.90 -8.44
CA PHE A 11 -9.04 -0.11 -7.23
C PHE A 11 -9.95 -0.82 -6.22
N PHE A 12 -11.09 -1.37 -6.66
CA PHE A 12 -12.10 -1.97 -5.78
C PHE A 12 -11.92 -3.47 -5.50
N VAL A 13 -11.28 -4.22 -6.41
CA VAL A 13 -11.07 -5.67 -6.27
C VAL A 13 -9.63 -5.99 -5.82
N GLY A 14 -8.89 -4.97 -5.39
CA GLY A 14 -7.54 -5.13 -4.85
C GLY A 14 -7.53 -5.60 -3.40
N PRO A 15 -6.44 -6.27 -2.95
CA PRO A 15 -6.25 -6.61 -1.54
C PRO A 15 -6.26 -5.37 -0.63
N GLU A 16 -5.92 -4.19 -1.16
CA GLU A 16 -5.93 -2.91 -0.44
C GLU A 16 -7.35 -2.50 0.00
N MET A 17 -8.35 -2.74 -0.85
CA MET A 17 -9.75 -2.45 -0.52
C MET A 17 -10.27 -3.37 0.59
N LEU A 18 -9.84 -4.63 0.61
CA LEU A 18 -10.19 -5.57 1.68
C LEU A 18 -9.71 -5.09 3.04
N VAL A 19 -8.50 -4.52 3.11
CA VAL A 19 -7.96 -3.96 4.37
C VAL A 19 -8.84 -2.84 4.90
N VAL A 20 -9.32 -1.95 4.02
CA VAL A 20 -10.23 -0.88 4.41
C VAL A 20 -11.58 -1.43 4.87
N VAL A 21 -12.16 -2.39 4.14
CA VAL A 21 -13.43 -3.02 4.52
C VAL A 21 -13.32 -3.73 5.88
N ILE A 22 -12.22 -4.46 6.11
CA ILE A 22 -11.95 -5.13 7.39
C ILE A 22 -11.79 -4.08 8.49
N GLY A 23 -11.07 -2.99 8.25
CA GLY A 23 -10.94 -1.88 9.19
C GLY A 23 -12.28 -1.26 9.59
N VAL A 24 -13.17 -1.02 8.62
CA VAL A 24 -14.52 -0.52 8.86
C VAL A 24 -15.36 -1.53 9.64
N LEU A 25 -15.29 -2.81 9.29
CA LEU A 25 -16.02 -3.88 9.99
C LEU A 25 -15.54 -4.02 11.44
N LEU A 26 -14.22 -4.01 11.68
CA LEU A 26 -13.63 -4.06 13.02
C LEU A 26 -14.14 -2.89 13.87
N ARG A 27 -14.18 -1.68 13.31
CA ARG A 27 -14.74 -0.52 14.00
C ARG A 27 -16.23 -0.68 14.31
N ALA A 28 -17.02 -1.20 13.37
CA ALA A 28 -18.47 -1.27 13.49
C ALA A 28 -18.96 -2.40 14.40
N THR A 29 -18.23 -3.52 14.47
CA THR A 29 -18.69 -4.75 15.14
C THR A 29 -17.85 -5.14 16.36
N PHE A 30 -16.59 -4.71 16.44
CA PHE A 30 -15.65 -5.14 17.48
C PHE A 30 -15.04 -3.98 18.30
N SER A 31 -15.70 -2.81 18.34
CA SER A 31 -15.20 -1.64 19.07
C SER A 31 -14.85 -1.96 20.53
N ASP A 32 -15.66 -2.79 21.17
CA ASP A 32 -15.53 -3.12 22.59
C ASP A 32 -14.40 -4.12 22.86
N GLN A 33 -14.17 -5.11 21.99
CA GLN A 33 -13.00 -5.99 22.15
C GLN A 33 -11.69 -5.26 21.86
N VAL A 34 -11.70 -4.36 20.87
CA VAL A 34 -10.52 -3.56 20.53
C VAL A 34 -10.20 -2.58 21.65
N SER A 35 -11.20 -2.00 22.33
CA SER A 35 -10.98 -1.13 23.49
C SER A 35 -10.28 -1.86 24.64
N HIS A 36 -10.67 -3.11 24.92
CA HIS A 36 -10.00 -3.95 25.91
C HIS A 36 -8.55 -4.26 25.54
N LEU A 37 -8.26 -4.58 24.28
CA LEU A 37 -6.90 -4.81 23.80
C LEU A 37 -6.01 -3.56 23.92
N ILE A 38 -6.55 -2.39 23.55
CA ILE A 38 -5.82 -1.12 23.61
C ILE A 38 -5.58 -0.68 25.04
N SER A 39 -6.53 -0.92 25.96
CA SER A 39 -6.38 -0.55 27.37
C SER A 39 -5.18 -1.21 28.06
N GLY A 40 -4.71 -2.36 27.54
CA GLY A 40 -3.50 -3.05 28.01
C GLY A 40 -2.20 -2.56 27.36
N ILE A 41 -2.27 -1.78 26.29
CA ILE A 41 -1.12 -1.34 25.50
C ILE A 41 -0.77 0.10 25.89
N ARG A 42 0.29 0.26 26.69
CA ARG A 42 0.92 1.55 26.94
C ARG A 42 2.02 1.80 25.91
N ILE A 43 1.69 2.44 24.79
CA ILE A 43 2.67 2.93 23.82
C ILE A 43 3.22 4.26 24.32
N SER A 44 4.55 4.43 24.31
CA SER A 44 5.16 5.73 24.62
C SER A 44 5.02 6.70 23.45
N ASP A 45 4.98 8.00 23.74
CA ASP A 45 4.86 9.06 22.73
C ASP A 45 5.93 8.95 21.63
N ASP A 46 7.15 8.53 22.00
CA ASP A 46 8.22 8.35 21.02
C ASP A 46 8.00 7.13 20.13
N GLN A 47 7.46 6.02 20.65
CA GLN A 47 7.10 4.86 19.83
C GLN A 47 5.99 5.21 18.84
N LEU A 48 4.98 5.99 19.27
CA LEU A 48 3.86 6.38 18.41
C LEU A 48 4.34 7.21 17.19
N LYS A 49 5.27 8.15 17.40
CA LYS A 49 5.87 8.94 16.31
C LYS A 49 6.50 8.06 15.24
N TRP A 50 7.24 7.04 15.65
CA TRP A 50 7.90 6.11 14.71
C TRP A 50 6.89 5.23 13.97
N VAL A 51 5.84 4.78 14.66
CA VAL A 51 4.77 3.96 14.08
C VAL A 51 4.01 4.72 12.98
N ILE A 52 3.70 6.00 13.22
CA ILE A 52 3.03 6.89 12.24
C ILE A 52 3.91 7.14 11.02
N ALA A 53 5.23 7.13 11.18
CA ALA A 53 6.18 7.33 10.09
C ALA A 53 6.31 6.10 9.17
N VAL A 54 5.85 4.91 9.57
CA VAL A 54 5.96 3.68 8.77
C VAL A 54 5.22 3.79 7.43
N PRO A 55 3.93 4.17 7.36
CA PRO A 55 3.23 4.38 6.09
C PRO A 55 3.91 5.43 5.20
N ALA A 56 4.50 6.48 5.79
CA ALA A 56 5.24 7.50 5.05
C ALA A 56 6.53 6.95 4.43
N ALA A 57 7.30 6.19 5.21
CA ALA A 57 8.50 5.52 4.71
C ALA A 57 8.17 4.53 3.58
N LEU A 58 7.11 3.73 3.74
CA LEU A 58 6.66 2.78 2.72
C LEU A 58 6.15 3.47 1.46
N PHE A 59 5.50 4.62 1.57
CA PHE A 59 5.06 5.42 0.43
C PHE A 59 6.26 5.98 -0.36
N VAL A 60 7.24 6.57 0.32
CA VAL A 60 8.47 7.07 -0.32
C VAL A 60 9.23 5.92 -0.99
N TRP A 61 9.35 4.78 -0.31
CA TRP A 61 9.93 3.58 -0.90
C TRP A 61 9.19 3.15 -2.17
N SER A 62 7.86 3.13 -2.15
CA SER A 62 7.01 2.77 -3.29
C SER A 62 7.24 3.68 -4.50
N LEU A 63 7.49 4.98 -4.30
CA LEU A 63 7.86 5.89 -5.38
C LEU A 63 9.21 5.52 -6.01
N THR A 64 10.20 5.17 -5.19
CA THR A 64 11.52 4.74 -5.69
C THR A 64 11.48 3.37 -6.35
N ALA A 65 10.69 2.44 -5.82
CA ALA A 65 10.47 1.11 -6.38
C ALA A 65 9.72 1.19 -7.71
N GLY A 66 8.77 2.11 -7.84
CA GLY A 66 8.08 2.41 -9.09
C GLY A 66 9.00 2.72 -10.26
N ARG A 67 10.06 3.49 -9.99
CA ARG A 67 11.08 3.78 -11.00
C ARG A 67 11.81 2.50 -11.44
N LYS A 68 12.16 1.61 -10.51
CA LYS A 68 12.80 0.31 -10.81
C LYS A 68 11.86 -0.67 -11.53
N LEU A 69 10.58 -0.66 -11.19
CA LEU A 69 9.54 -1.48 -11.83
C LEU A 69 9.29 -1.06 -13.28
N LEU A 70 9.15 0.25 -13.53
CA LEU A 70 8.88 0.79 -14.87
C LEU A 70 10.13 0.83 -15.76
N PHE A 71 11.31 0.87 -15.14
CA PHE A 71 12.60 0.84 -15.82
C PHE A 71 13.53 -0.18 -15.13
N PRO A 72 13.32 -1.49 -15.37
CA PRO A 72 14.21 -2.50 -14.81
C PRO A 72 15.62 -2.28 -15.37
N GLU A 73 16.65 -2.27 -14.52
CA GLU A 73 18.04 -2.02 -14.91
C GLU A 73 18.55 -3.02 -15.96
N LYS A 74 17.94 -4.21 -15.99
CA LYS A 74 18.21 -5.26 -16.96
C LYS A 74 17.60 -4.99 -18.34
N ASP A 75 16.66 -4.05 -18.46
CA ASP A 75 15.96 -3.72 -19.70
C ASP A 75 16.55 -2.49 -20.42
N LYS A 76 17.80 -2.60 -20.87
CA LYS A 76 18.47 -1.57 -21.67
C LYS A 76 17.85 -1.36 -23.07
N GLU A 77 17.01 -2.29 -23.53
CA GLU A 77 16.40 -2.28 -24.87
C GLU A 77 14.94 -1.79 -24.86
N GLY A 78 14.36 -1.52 -23.67
CA GLY A 78 12.97 -1.09 -23.54
C GLY A 78 11.94 -2.16 -23.92
N ILE A 79 12.31 -3.44 -23.77
CA ILE A 79 11.48 -4.61 -24.11
C ILE A 79 10.18 -4.58 -23.30
N LEU A 80 10.24 -4.18 -22.03
CA LEU A 80 9.07 -4.08 -21.16
C LEU A 80 8.10 -2.98 -21.64
N GLN A 81 8.63 -1.90 -22.21
CA GLN A 81 7.83 -0.78 -22.74
C GLN A 81 7.19 -1.10 -24.10
N GLN A 82 7.79 -2.01 -24.86
CA GLN A 82 7.23 -2.50 -26.12
C GLN A 82 6.13 -3.55 -25.92
N TRP A 83 5.92 -4.03 -24.69
CA TRP A 83 4.89 -5.03 -24.41
C TRP A 83 3.49 -4.43 -24.61
N PRO A 84 2.62 -5.00 -25.46
CA PRO A 84 1.28 -4.48 -25.74
C PRO A 84 0.40 -4.20 -24.51
N ASP A 85 0.61 -4.92 -23.41
CA ASP A 85 -0.13 -4.76 -22.16
C ASP A 85 0.62 -3.97 -21.06
N TYR A 86 1.75 -3.33 -21.40
CA TYR A 86 2.51 -2.48 -20.46
C TYR A 86 1.66 -1.41 -19.77
N TRP A 87 0.62 -0.92 -20.47
CA TRP A 87 -0.32 0.05 -19.92
C TRP A 87 -1.07 -0.47 -18.68
N ARG A 88 -1.31 -1.78 -18.55
CA ARG A 88 -1.94 -2.39 -17.37
C ARG A 88 -1.00 -2.41 -16.18
N LEU A 89 0.28 -2.71 -16.39
CA LEU A 89 1.30 -2.65 -15.35
C LEU A 89 1.45 -1.22 -14.81
N ARG A 90 1.49 -0.24 -15.73
CA ARG A 90 1.50 1.18 -15.36
C ARG A 90 0.25 1.56 -14.57
N LEU A 91 -0.93 1.12 -15.01
CA LEU A 91 -2.20 1.40 -14.33
C LEU A 91 -2.22 0.81 -12.90
N GLY A 92 -1.84 -0.45 -12.74
CA GLY A 92 -1.76 -1.13 -11.44
C GLY A 92 -0.79 -0.42 -10.48
N PHE A 93 0.36 0.03 -10.98
CA PHE A 93 1.29 0.82 -10.18
C PHE A 93 0.70 2.16 -9.71
N HIS A 94 -0.03 2.87 -10.57
CA HIS A 94 -0.69 4.13 -10.18
C HIS A 94 -1.80 3.89 -9.16
N VAL A 95 -2.55 2.78 -9.29
CA VAL A 95 -3.56 2.37 -8.31
C VAL A 95 -2.91 2.07 -6.95
N ALA A 96 -1.81 1.32 -6.93
CA ALA A 96 -1.08 1.01 -5.70
C ALA A 96 -0.51 2.28 -5.04
N LEU A 97 0.02 3.22 -5.82
CA LEU A 97 0.46 4.52 -5.30
C LEU A 97 -0.70 5.33 -4.72
N LEU A 98 -1.85 5.35 -5.40
CA LEU A 98 -3.03 6.07 -4.93
C LEU A 98 -3.54 5.47 -3.61
N TRP A 99 -3.57 4.14 -3.49
CA TRP A 99 -3.84 3.46 -2.21
C TRP A 99 -2.81 3.78 -1.14
N GLY A 100 -1.52 3.78 -1.47
CA GLY A 100 -0.45 4.20 -0.56
C GLY A 100 -0.64 5.62 -0.04
N PHE A 101 -1.07 6.54 -0.91
CA PHE A 101 -1.41 7.92 -0.53
C PHE A 101 -2.65 8.01 0.36
N ILE A 102 -3.67 7.18 0.12
CA ILE A 102 -4.84 7.08 0.99
C ILE A 102 -4.41 6.60 2.39
N PHE A 103 -3.61 5.54 2.48
CA PHE A 103 -3.13 5.02 3.77
C PHE A 103 -2.23 6.03 4.50
N LEU A 104 -1.36 6.75 3.78
CA LEU A 104 -0.59 7.87 4.33
C LEU A 104 -1.53 8.92 4.95
N SER A 105 -2.56 9.32 4.20
CA SER A 105 -3.52 10.33 4.65
C SER A 105 -4.29 9.86 5.89
N ILE A 106 -4.66 8.58 5.96
CA ILE A 106 -5.28 7.95 7.13
C ILE A 106 -4.33 7.99 8.35
N SER A 107 -3.04 7.70 8.14
CA SER A 107 -2.03 7.77 9.21
C SER A 107 -1.90 9.19 9.76
N MET A 108 -1.85 10.19 8.87
CA MET A 108 -1.80 11.61 9.26
C MET A 108 -3.08 12.03 9.99
N ALA A 109 -4.25 11.55 9.58
CA ALA A 109 -5.51 11.83 10.26
C ALA A 109 -5.55 11.22 11.68
N ALA A 110 -5.06 9.99 11.85
CA ALA A 110 -4.94 9.37 13.16
C ALA A 110 -3.95 10.12 14.07
N TRP A 111 -2.91 10.73 13.50
CA TRP A 111 -1.98 11.57 14.25
C TRP A 111 -2.56 12.94 14.64
N ALA A 112 -3.41 13.53 13.78
CA ALA A 112 -4.08 14.79 14.06
C ALA A 112 -5.17 14.68 15.16
N GLY A 113 -5.56 13.46 15.53
CA GLY A 113 -6.41 13.16 16.68
C GLY A 113 -5.73 13.46 18.02
N ASP A 114 -6.48 13.32 19.11
CA ASP A 114 -6.01 13.60 20.47
C ASP A 114 -5.04 12.52 20.95
N TRP A 115 -3.79 12.59 20.50
CA TRP A 115 -2.74 11.57 20.69
C TRP A 115 -2.41 11.26 22.16
N LYS A 116 -2.79 12.15 23.09
CA LYS A 116 -2.66 11.93 24.54
C LYS A 116 -3.71 10.97 25.11
N ASN A 117 -4.86 10.84 24.45
CA ASN A 117 -5.93 9.91 24.78
C ASN A 117 -6.35 9.18 23.50
N PRO A 118 -5.52 8.25 22.97
CA PRO A 118 -5.78 7.60 21.70
C PRO A 118 -7.14 6.91 21.75
N SER A 119 -8.06 7.34 20.89
CA SER A 119 -9.34 6.67 20.74
C SER A 119 -9.13 5.29 20.12
N VAL A 120 -10.03 4.36 20.42
CA VAL A 120 -10.14 3.07 19.71
C VAL A 120 -10.15 3.29 18.19
N THR A 121 -10.75 4.40 17.75
CA THR A 121 -10.79 4.77 16.33
C THR A 121 -9.40 5.06 15.78
N ASP A 122 -8.55 5.79 16.50
CA ASP A 122 -7.21 6.20 16.02
C ASP A 122 -6.27 5.00 15.91
N ALA A 123 -6.36 4.07 16.86
CA ALA A 123 -5.59 2.83 16.84
C ALA A 123 -6.00 1.92 15.66
N ILE A 124 -7.30 1.80 15.38
CA ILE A 124 -7.79 1.04 14.21
C ILE A 124 -7.31 1.71 12.91
N LEU A 125 -7.40 3.03 12.80
CA LEU A 125 -6.93 3.77 11.63
C LEU A 125 -5.42 3.58 11.41
N LEU A 126 -4.62 3.61 12.47
CA LEU A 126 -3.19 3.33 12.39
C LEU A 126 -2.90 1.91 11.94
N ALA A 127 -3.56 0.91 12.54
CA ALA A 127 -3.39 -0.49 12.14
C ALA A 127 -3.73 -0.70 10.66
N VAL A 128 -4.89 -0.18 10.21
CA VAL A 128 -5.33 -0.23 8.81
C VAL A 128 -4.33 0.45 7.89
N SER A 129 -3.79 1.61 8.28
CA SER A 129 -2.80 2.33 7.48
C SER A 129 -1.49 1.55 7.34
N ILE A 130 -0.98 0.97 8.42
CA ILE A 130 0.28 0.21 8.41
C ILE A 130 0.12 -1.09 7.61
N THR A 131 -0.94 -1.85 7.87
CA THR A 131 -1.20 -3.10 7.15
C THR A 131 -1.48 -2.84 5.67
N GLY A 132 -2.26 -1.79 5.36
CA GLY A 132 -2.58 -1.39 4.00
C GLY A 132 -1.35 -0.93 3.21
N SER A 133 -0.54 -0.04 3.78
CA SER A 133 0.71 0.42 3.16
C SER A 133 1.73 -0.71 3.00
N GLY A 134 1.80 -1.65 3.95
CA GLY A 134 2.62 -2.86 3.84
C GLY A 134 2.19 -3.76 2.68
N LEU A 135 0.89 -3.98 2.50
CA LEU A 135 0.35 -4.75 1.38
C LEU A 135 0.60 -4.06 0.03
N CYS A 136 0.45 -2.74 -0.06
CA CYS A 136 0.82 -1.98 -1.26
C CYS A 136 2.31 -2.19 -1.59
N ALA A 137 3.19 -2.09 -0.60
CA ALA A 137 4.62 -2.26 -0.79
C ALA A 137 4.98 -3.68 -1.26
N LEU A 138 4.36 -4.72 -0.67
CA LEU A 138 4.53 -6.11 -1.10
C LEU A 138 4.01 -6.37 -2.52
N SER A 139 2.88 -5.77 -2.88
CA SER A 139 2.32 -5.84 -4.23
C SER A 139 3.28 -5.26 -5.28
N ILE A 140 3.85 -4.09 -4.99
CA ILE A 140 4.86 -3.44 -5.85
C ILE A 140 6.15 -4.28 -5.91
N TYR A 141 6.61 -4.81 -4.77
CA TYR A 141 7.80 -5.66 -4.70
C TYR A 141 7.64 -6.91 -5.59
N ASN A 142 6.53 -7.65 -5.42
CA ASN A 142 6.25 -8.84 -6.21
C ASN A 142 6.14 -8.53 -7.70
N ALA A 143 5.49 -7.42 -8.06
CA ALA A 143 5.41 -6.97 -9.45
C ALA A 143 6.81 -6.67 -10.03
N GLN A 144 7.71 -6.09 -9.22
CA GLN A 144 9.08 -5.79 -9.64
C GLN A 144 9.88 -7.06 -9.91
N THR A 145 9.84 -8.03 -8.99
CA THR A 145 10.52 -9.31 -9.16
C THR A 145 10.02 -10.06 -10.39
N GLN A 146 8.69 -10.12 -10.59
CA GLN A 146 8.13 -10.79 -11.77
C GLN A 146 8.50 -10.10 -13.09
N ALA A 147 8.51 -8.76 -13.13
CA ALA A 147 8.93 -8.02 -14.31
C ALA A 147 10.42 -8.28 -14.64
N GLU A 148 11.30 -8.26 -13.64
CA GLU A 148 12.72 -8.55 -13.81
C GLU A 148 12.97 -10.00 -14.27
N GLU A 149 12.25 -10.97 -13.71
CA GLU A 149 12.32 -12.37 -14.13
C GLU A 149 11.86 -12.57 -15.57
N ALA A 150 10.75 -11.93 -15.97
CA ALA A 150 10.22 -12.02 -17.31
C ALA A 150 11.20 -11.46 -18.36
N VAL A 151 11.80 -10.30 -18.09
CA VAL A 151 12.84 -9.71 -18.96
C VAL A 151 14.06 -10.62 -19.04
N SER A 152 14.50 -11.18 -17.91
CA SER A 152 15.65 -12.09 -17.88
C SER A 152 15.42 -13.36 -18.69
N ARG A 153 14.23 -13.97 -18.58
CA ARG A 153 13.87 -15.17 -19.35
C ARG A 153 13.77 -14.89 -20.85
N TYR A 154 13.24 -13.73 -21.24
CA TYR A 154 13.16 -13.33 -22.64
C TYR A 154 14.55 -13.18 -23.25
N LYS A 155 15.49 -12.52 -22.53
CA LYS A 155 16.88 -12.39 -22.97
C LYS A 155 17.62 -13.72 -23.08
N ALA A 156 17.35 -14.68 -22.19
CA ALA A 156 18.00 -15.99 -22.24
C ALA A 156 17.51 -16.89 -23.39
N ARG A 157 16.36 -16.58 -24.00
CA ARG A 157 15.77 -17.34 -25.11
C ARG A 157 16.09 -16.77 -26.50
N ARG A 158 16.74 -15.61 -26.56
CA ARG A 158 17.11 -14.93 -27.81
C ARG A 158 18.62 -15.05 -28.00
#